data_AF-A0A533XZQ3-F1
#
_entry.id   AF-A0A533XZQ3-F1
#
_cell.length_a   1.000
_cell.length_b   1.000
_cell.length_c   1.000
_cell.angle_alpha   90.00
_cell.angle_beta   90.00
_cell.angle_gamma   90.00
#
_symmetry.space_group_name_H-M   'P 1'
#
loop_
_entity.id
_entity.type
_entity.pdbx_description
1 polymer ?
#
loop_
_entity_poly.entity_id
_entity_poly.type
_entity_poly.pdbx_seq_one_letter_code
_entity_poly.pdbx_strand_id
1 'polypeptide(L)' 'MSVRLNITMDDDVYARLKKEVPPKKLSAFIAGAVRAKLHPDAKALNAAYQAASKERWRTCLDEDWKHIDDEGWPK' A
#
# COMPACT_ATOMS: atom_id res chain seq x y z
N MET A 1 -13.75 -9.51 -6.19
CA MET A 1 -14.37 -10.58 -5.39
C MET A 1 -14.49 -10.13 -3.95
N SER A 2 -15.64 -10.36 -3.31
CA SER A 2 -15.81 -10.17 -1.86
C SER A 2 -15.51 -11.50 -1.18
N VAL A 3 -14.55 -11.51 -0.26
CA VAL A 3 -14.22 -12.69 0.55
C VAL A 3 -14.69 -12.42 1.97
N ARG A 4 -15.41 -13.38 2.57
CA ARG A 4 -15.80 -13.33 3.99
C ARG A 4 -14.86 -14.24 4.78
N LEU A 5 -14.34 -13.73 5.88
CA LEU A 5 -13.44 -14.44 6.78
C LEU A 5 -14.07 -14.51 8.17
N ASN A 6 -13.95 -15.67 8.81
CA ASN A 6 -14.19 -15.80 10.25
C ASN A 6 -12.84 -15.59 10.95
N ILE A 7 -12.81 -14.69 11.92
CA ILE A 7 -11.60 -14.30 12.65
C ILE A 7 -11.83 -14.51 14.14
N THR A 8 -10.90 -15.19 14.78
CA THR A 8 -10.82 -15.30 16.24
C THR A 8 -9.90 -14.20 16.76
N MET A 9 -10.28 -13.56 17.86
CA MET A 9 -9.46 -12.53 18.53
C MET A 9 -9.72 -12.64 20.04
N ASP A 10 -8.82 -12.07 20.84
CA ASP A 10 -9.00 -12.04 22.28
C ASP A 10 -10.26 -11.26 22.69
N ASP A 11 -10.90 -11.72 23.77
CA ASP A 11 -12.16 -11.17 24.25
C ASP A 11 -12.05 -9.71 24.69
N ASP A 12 -10.92 -9.32 25.28
CA ASP A 12 -10.64 -7.94 25.70
C ASP A 12 -10.50 -7.00 24.48
N VAL A 13 -9.83 -7.48 23.43
CA VAL A 13 -9.70 -6.78 22.14
C VAL A 13 -11.07 -6.63 21.50
N TYR A 14 -11.89 -7.68 21.48
CA TYR A 14 -13.24 -7.64 20.92
C TYR A 14 -14.16 -6.68 21.67
N ALA A 15 -14.09 -6.69 23.01
CA ALA A 15 -14.89 -5.81 23.86
C ALA A 15 -14.54 -4.32 23.62
N ARG A 16 -13.25 -3.99 23.56
CA ARG A 16 -12.78 -2.64 23.22
C ARG A 16 -13.21 -2.25 21.81
N LEU A 17 -13.08 -3.15 20.84
CA LEU A 17 -13.46 -2.90 19.46
C LEU A 17 -14.96 -2.58 19.32
N LYS A 18 -15.83 -3.30 20.05
CA LYS A 18 -17.27 -3.00 20.08
C LYS A 18 -17.62 -1.68 20.76
N LYS A 19 -16.82 -1.24 21.73
CA LYS A 19 -17.04 0.02 22.44
C LYS A 19 -16.66 1.23 21.58
N GLU A 20 -15.52 1.14 20.89
CA GLU A 20 -14.93 2.26 20.17
C GLU A 20 -15.45 2.39 18.73
N VAL A 21 -15.93 1.29 18.12
CA VAL A 21 -16.35 1.27 16.71
C VAL A 21 -17.87 1.12 16.59
N PRO A 22 -18.54 1.94 15.76
CA PRO A 22 -19.96 1.78 15.50
C PRO A 22 -20.32 0.37 15.00
N PRO A 23 -21.45 -0.23 15.42
CA PRO A 23 -21.79 -1.64 15.17
C PRO A 23 -21.80 -2.06 13.69
N LYS A 24 -22.06 -1.12 12.76
CA LYS A 24 -22.10 -1.37 11.31
C LYS A 24 -20.78 -1.08 10.59
N LYS A 25 -19.74 -0.61 11.30
CA LYS A 25 -18.44 -0.21 10.71
C LYS A 25 -17.28 -1.11 11.13
N LEU A 26 -17.55 -2.15 11.90
CA LEU A 26 -16.54 -3.06 12.46
C LEU A 26 -15.66 -3.72 11.37
N SER A 27 -16.27 -4.28 10.33
CA SER A 27 -15.53 -4.88 9.21
C SER A 27 -14.71 -3.84 8.43
N ALA A 28 -15.25 -2.63 8.24
CA ALA A 28 -14.55 -1.55 7.55
C ALA A 28 -13.34 -1.05 8.35
N PHE A 29 -13.48 -0.97 9.68
CA PHE A 29 -12.39 -0.63 10.59
C PHE A 29 -11.28 -1.68 10.57
N ILE A 30 -11.64 -2.97 10.69
CA ILE A 30 -10.66 -4.08 10.64
C ILE A 30 -9.91 -4.04 9.30
N ALA A 31 -10.61 -3.87 8.18
CA ALA A 31 -9.99 -3.77 6.86
C ALA A 31 -9.01 -2.57 6.78
N GLY A 32 -9.39 -1.42 7.33
CA GLY A 32 -8.52 -0.24 7.40
C GLY A 32 -7.27 -0.48 8.25
N ALA A 33 -7.43 -1.09 9.42
CA ALA A 33 -6.31 -1.42 10.32
C ALA A 33 -5.35 -2.44 9.70
N VAL A 34 -5.89 -3.49 9.07
CA VAL A 34 -5.08 -4.48 8.33
C VAL A 34 -4.36 -3.80 7.17
N ARG A 35 -5.04 -2.94 6.41
CA ARG A 35 -4.42 -2.20 5.31
C ARG A 35 -3.30 -1.29 5.79
N ALA A 36 -3.49 -0.58 6.90
CA ALA A 36 -2.46 0.25 7.50
C ALA A 36 -1.27 -0.58 8.01
N LYS A 37 -1.52 -1.74 8.61
CA LYS A 37 -0.49 -2.65 9.10
C LYS A 37 0.29 -3.35 7.98
N LEU A 38 -0.38 -3.73 6.90
CA LEU A 38 0.20 -4.40 5.74
C LEU A 38 0.75 -3.43 4.69
N HIS A 39 0.42 -2.14 4.78
CA HIS A 39 1.04 -1.14 3.92
C HIS A 39 2.55 -1.20 4.16
N PRO A 40 3.38 -1.22 3.10
CA PRO A 40 4.81 -1.06 3.29
C PRO A 40 5.01 0.26 4.05
N ASP A 41 5.64 0.17 5.22
CA ASP A 41 6.21 1.30 5.94
C ASP A 41 6.94 2.17 4.91
N ALA A 42 6.81 3.50 4.98
CA ALA A 42 7.52 4.42 4.12
C ALA A 42 9.01 4.07 4.00
N LYS A 43 9.62 3.54 5.07
CA LYS A 43 10.99 3.02 5.06
C LYS A 43 11.15 1.79 4.16
N ALA A 44 10.26 0.80 4.27
CA ALA A 44 10.26 -0.40 3.43
C ALA A 44 9.98 -0.06 1.96
N LEU A 45 9.06 0.88 1.72
CA LEU A 45 8.75 1.39 0.39
C LEU A 45 9.96 2.13 -0.22
N ASN A 46 10.60 3.02 0.53
CA ASN A 46 11.79 3.73 0.08
C ASN A 46 12.96 2.77 -0.19
N ALA A 47 13.17 1.77 0.67
CA ALA A 47 14.17 0.73 0.44
C ALA A 47 13.88 -0.08 -0.83
N ALA A 48 12.61 -0.42 -1.10
CA ALA A 48 12.20 -1.08 -2.33
C ALA A 48 12.44 -0.19 -3.56
N TYR A 49 12.15 1.11 -3.49
CA TYR A 49 12.45 2.07 -4.56
C TYR A 49 13.96 2.19 -4.81
N GLN A 50 14.78 2.30 -3.77
CA GLN A 50 16.24 2.36 -3.88
C GLN A 50 16.87 1.05 -4.36
N ALA A 51 16.28 -0.10 -4.03
CA ALA A 51 16.71 -1.39 -4.55
C ALA A 51 16.38 -1.47 -6.05
N ALA A 52 15.14 -1.12 -6.40
CA ALA A 52 14.69 -1.18 -7.77
C ALA A 52 15.39 -0.16 -8.67
N SER A 53 15.85 0.99 -8.16
CA SER A 53 16.64 1.97 -8.94
C SER A 53 18.01 1.42 -9.40
N LYS A 54 18.48 0.33 -8.79
CA LYS A 54 19.73 -0.35 -9.17
C LYS A 54 19.52 -1.45 -10.19
N GLU A 55 18.28 -1.73 -10.59
CA GLU A 55 17.97 -2.76 -11.57
C GLU A 55 18.44 -2.33 -12.97
N ARG A 56 19.23 -3.18 -13.64
CA ARG A 56 19.89 -2.85 -14.92
C ARG A 56 18.92 -2.43 -16.03
N TRP A 57 17.71 -2.99 -16.05
CA TRP A 57 16.71 -2.62 -17.06
C TRP A 57 16.21 -1.18 -16.88
N ARG A 58 16.27 -0.61 -15.67
CA ARG A 58 15.91 0.79 -15.45
C ARG A 58 16.93 1.76 -16.04
N THR A 59 18.19 1.37 -16.15
CA THR A 59 19.19 2.17 -16.87
C THR A 59 18.87 2.21 -18.37
N CYS A 60 18.45 1.09 -18.95
CA CYS A 60 17.95 1.06 -20.34
C CYS A 60 16.69 1.92 -20.49
N LEU A 61 15.76 1.82 -19.53
CA LEU A 61 14.55 2.63 -19.54
C LEU A 61 14.87 4.12 -19.40
N ASP A 62 15.80 4.52 -18.53
CA ASP A 62 16.21 5.93 -18.37
C ASP A 62 16.77 6.52 -19.68
N GLU A 63 17.56 5.73 -20.41
CA GLU A 63 18.04 6.12 -21.75
C GLU A 63 16.90 6.20 -22.78
N ASP A 64 15.95 5.26 -22.76
CA ASP A 64 14.78 5.29 -23.65
C ASP A 64 13.89 6.53 -23.37
N TRP A 65 13.71 6.91 -22.10
CA TRP A 65 12.92 8.08 -21.71
C TRP A 65 13.59 9.41 -22.05
N LYS A 66 14.93 9.51 -21.98
CA LYS A 66 15.68 10.68 -22.47
C LYS A 66 15.42 10.98 -23.94
N HIS A 67 15.06 9.97 -24.73
CA HIS A 67 14.75 10.12 -26.15
C HIS A 67 13.29 10.53 -26.42
N ILE A 68 12.40 10.44 -25.41
CA ILE A 68 10.99 10.82 -25.51
C ILE A 68 10.75 12.27 -25.06
N ASP A 69 11.60 12.82 -24.18
CA ASP A 69 11.48 14.21 -23.69
C ASP A 69 11.73 15.30 -24.77
N ASP A 70 12.01 14.91 -26.02
CA ASP A 70 12.12 15.78 -27.19
C ASP A 70 10.80 15.89 -27.99
N GLU A 71 9.64 15.68 -27.36
CA GLU A 71 8.36 16.14 -27.93
C GLU A 71 8.36 17.68 -28.01
N GLY A 72 8.87 18.16 -29.13
CA GLY A 72 8.96 19.56 -29.52
C GLY A 72 7.60 20.24 -29.48
N TRP A 73 7.27 20.83 -28.34
CA TRP A 73 6.21 21.81 -28.26
C TRP A 73 6.64 23.05 -29.06
N PRO A 74 5.92 23.43 -30.13
CA PRO A 74 6.25 24.65 -30.87
C PRO A 74 6.10 25.86 -29.94
N LYS A 75 7.09 26.76 -29.99
CA LYS A 75 7.08 28.06 -29.29
C LYS A 75 5.96 28.97 -29.79
#